data_AF-A0A2G6KSK5-F1
#
_entry.id   AF-A0A2G6KSK5-F1
#
_cell.length_a   1.000
_cell.length_b   1.000
_cell.length_c   1.000
_cell.angle_alpha   90.00
_cell.angle_beta   90.00
_cell.angle_gamma   90.00
#
_symmetry.space_group_name_H-M   'P 1'
#
loop_
_entity.id
_entity.type
_entity.pdbx_description
1 polymer ?
#
loop_
_entity_poly.entity_id
_entity_poly.type
_entity_poly.pdbx_seq_one_letter_code
_entity_poly.pdbx_strand_id
1 'polypeptide(L)'
;VNEVEVDKPIYLEANFDPDESYLSEFKTCFIKQQQAAIRIQGPRLHNCNKSTGGQFAIDVERMLNYQLTDEQKRLHPAIYTMDNGRVMLAEGSVTIITENSAGQSFGAFNNTGITLIHTGTCNDGVGKGSSGGMIVVNNPNIGDSMKENVLVGNFALFGATGGQLYVCGEAGDRFGVRNSGAVAVVEGVGDFCCEYMTNGAIVNLGGYGKGFGNGMSGGTAYQYDPAHELQDRCSHDSVQAFRINEDTPLAQGQEMALKLHLEQHIATTGSPTARALLEDWEIAREHFYYVIPQSLLKYHRSEPILQSMSRRAMVDELAIAYALRQIRDMQQAWQSLESGNAGLFDGRVPAYGDRDNELILEYVRAAGVLRRTLEVAIKTGEQDTDRISRKLIETEDKKLVDLVAKDMAAALADYDDEGLASLLADKRLTDYKDSLRMREVWDTQATGTTVWIIERDRVNRQALARYPDVLEQIATHYAAVLADVMRAAA
;
A
#
# COMPACT_ATOMS: atom_id res chain seq x y z
N VAL A 1 31.23 -25.57 9.17
CA VAL A 1 31.95 -24.28 9.27
C VAL A 1 33.08 -24.49 10.26
N ASN A 2 34.27 -23.95 10.05
CA ASN A 2 35.29 -23.91 11.10
C ASN A 2 34.95 -22.73 11.99
N GLU A 3 34.62 -22.98 13.26
CA GLU A 3 34.32 -21.92 14.22
C GLU A 3 35.61 -21.15 14.53
N VAL A 4 35.58 -19.83 14.36
CA VAL A 4 36.72 -18.94 14.66
C VAL A 4 36.55 -18.47 16.09
N GLU A 5 37.20 -19.17 17.02
CA GLU A 5 37.21 -18.80 18.43
C GLU A 5 38.10 -17.55 18.61
N VAL A 6 37.51 -16.48 19.14
CA VAL A 6 38.20 -15.19 19.32
C VAL A 6 38.57 -15.03 20.79
N ASP A 7 39.83 -15.30 21.14
CA ASP A 7 40.36 -15.28 22.53
C ASP A 7 39.98 -14.03 23.34
N LYS A 8 39.88 -12.87 22.68
CA LYS A 8 39.69 -11.55 23.30
C LYS A 8 38.79 -10.66 22.44
N PRO A 9 37.45 -10.85 22.48
CA PRO A 9 36.54 -10.01 21.72
C PRO A 9 36.53 -8.59 22.28
N ILE A 10 36.79 -7.60 21.42
CA ILE A 10 36.67 -6.19 21.77
C ILE A 10 35.22 -5.77 21.53
N TYR A 11 34.44 -5.69 22.61
CA TYR A 11 33.11 -5.10 22.56
C TYR A 11 33.22 -3.57 22.47
N LEU A 12 32.63 -3.00 21.42
CA LEU A 12 32.44 -1.56 21.32
C LEU A 12 31.08 -1.19 21.94
N GLU A 13 31.08 -0.21 22.84
CA GLU A 13 29.83 0.36 23.38
C GLU A 13 29.05 1.07 22.27
N ALA A 14 27.72 1.12 22.39
CA ALA A 14 26.88 1.77 21.39
C ALA A 14 26.97 3.31 21.53
N ASN A 15 27.19 3.98 20.40
CA ASN A 15 27.33 5.43 20.30
C ASN A 15 26.16 6.00 19.49
N PHE A 16 25.51 7.05 20.02
CA PHE A 16 24.33 7.68 19.42
C PHE A 16 24.52 9.18 19.14
N ASP A 17 25.70 9.72 19.49
CA ASP A 17 26.10 11.13 19.39
C ASP A 17 25.86 11.78 18.00
N PRO A 18 25.98 11.07 16.85
CA PRO A 18 25.66 11.65 15.54
C PRO A 18 24.22 12.19 15.47
N ASP A 19 23.24 11.46 16.02
CA ASP A 19 21.83 11.85 15.96
C ASP A 19 21.52 13.07 16.83
N GLU A 20 22.23 13.24 17.96
CA GLU A 20 22.16 14.46 18.77
C GLU A 20 22.70 15.67 18.00
N SER A 21 23.79 15.48 17.24
CA SER A 21 24.37 16.51 16.38
C SER A 21 23.39 16.91 15.27
N TYR A 22 22.80 15.93 14.56
CA TYR A 22 21.80 16.17 13.52
C TYR A 22 20.58 16.91 14.07
N LEU A 23 20.10 16.52 15.25
CA LEU A 23 18.95 17.14 15.91
C LEU A 23 19.24 18.58 16.36
N SER A 24 20.47 18.89 16.76
CA SER A 24 20.92 20.25 17.10
C SER A 24 20.95 21.16 15.87
N GLU A 25 21.46 20.67 14.74
CA GLU A 25 21.47 21.41 13.47
C GLU A 25 20.04 21.58 12.93
N PHE A 26 19.21 20.55 12.91
CA PHE A 26 17.79 20.63 12.52
C PHE A 26 17.01 21.66 13.36
N LYS A 27 17.17 21.65 14.68
CA LYS A 27 16.57 22.66 15.58
C LYS A 27 17.08 24.08 15.33
N THR A 28 18.18 24.27 14.62
CA THR A 28 18.83 25.57 14.41
C THR A 28 18.62 26.10 13.00
N CYS A 29 18.84 25.29 11.98
CA CYS A 29 18.73 25.67 10.57
C CYS A 29 17.31 25.49 10.04
N PHE A 30 16.66 24.34 10.30
CA PHE A 30 15.28 24.11 9.87
C PHE A 30 14.32 24.90 10.77
N ILE A 31 14.16 24.50 12.04
CA ILE A 31 13.07 25.02 12.90
C ILE A 31 13.20 26.52 13.25
N LYS A 32 14.40 27.00 13.62
CA LYS A 32 14.58 28.41 14.07
C LYS A 32 14.81 29.40 12.93
N GLN A 33 15.49 29.00 11.86
CA GLN A 33 15.77 29.87 10.70
C GLN A 33 14.78 29.66 9.54
N GLN A 34 13.85 28.71 9.66
CA GLN A 34 12.81 28.38 8.68
C GLN A 34 13.35 28.01 7.29
N GLN A 35 14.53 27.39 7.23
CA GLN A 35 15.11 26.91 5.97
C GLN A 35 14.29 25.74 5.43
N ALA A 36 13.74 25.87 4.23
CA ALA A 36 12.87 24.86 3.62
C ALA A 36 13.56 23.50 3.33
N ALA A 37 14.89 23.52 3.16
CA ALA A 37 15.72 22.33 3.06
C ALA A 37 17.09 22.57 3.72
N ILE A 38 17.63 21.56 4.41
CA ILE A 38 18.96 21.59 5.04
C ILE A 38 19.83 20.39 4.64
N ARG A 39 21.15 20.55 4.66
CA ARG A 39 22.12 19.52 4.29
C ARG A 39 23.22 19.36 5.35
N ILE A 40 23.03 18.37 6.21
CA ILE A 40 23.86 18.04 7.37
C ILE A 40 25.02 17.13 6.94
N GLN A 41 26.25 17.50 7.29
CA GLN A 41 27.43 16.65 7.07
C GLN A 41 27.75 15.87 8.34
N GLY A 42 27.50 14.57 8.33
CA GLY A 42 27.73 13.69 9.47
C GLY A 42 29.19 13.22 9.60
N PRO A 43 29.54 12.63 10.76
CA PRO A 43 30.86 12.05 10.97
C PRO A 43 31.08 10.78 10.13
N ARG A 44 32.34 10.35 10.03
CA ARG A 44 32.66 8.99 9.58
C ARG A 44 32.07 8.00 10.59
N LEU A 45 31.30 7.02 10.14
CA LEU A 45 30.65 6.06 11.02
C LEU A 45 31.52 4.84 11.26
N HIS A 46 31.34 4.23 12.43
CA HIS A 46 31.93 2.95 12.83
C HIS A 46 30.84 2.00 13.35
N ASN A 47 31.14 0.70 13.48
CA ASN A 47 30.17 -0.32 13.90
C ASN A 47 29.51 -0.08 15.29
N CYS A 48 30.08 0.82 16.10
CA CYS A 48 29.48 1.31 17.35
C CYS A 48 28.34 2.32 17.15
N ASN A 49 28.30 3.05 16.03
CA ASN A 49 27.24 4.00 15.70
C ASN A 49 25.99 3.22 15.25
N LYS A 50 25.14 2.87 16.23
CA LYS A 50 23.93 2.08 16.00
C LYS A 50 22.72 2.99 15.80
N SER A 51 21.80 2.55 14.96
CA SER A 51 20.55 3.25 14.60
C SER A 51 20.72 4.70 14.17
N THR A 52 21.87 5.05 13.56
CA THR A 52 22.14 6.41 13.08
C THR A 52 21.08 6.88 12.08
N GLY A 53 20.58 8.10 12.29
CA GLY A 53 19.43 8.69 11.61
C GLY A 53 18.07 8.30 12.22
N GLY A 54 17.98 7.22 13.01
CA GLY A 54 16.72 6.69 13.52
C GLY A 54 16.25 7.30 14.84
N GLN A 55 17.18 7.65 15.74
CA GLN A 55 16.83 8.44 16.93
C GLN A 55 16.45 9.87 16.50
N PHE A 56 17.19 10.42 15.54
CA PHE A 56 16.88 11.67 14.87
C PHE A 56 15.47 11.66 14.25
N ALA A 57 15.11 10.64 13.46
CA ALA A 57 13.79 10.54 12.84
C ALA A 57 12.64 10.48 13.86
N ILE A 58 12.82 9.75 14.97
CA ILE A 58 11.86 9.69 16.09
C ILE A 58 11.71 11.07 16.76
N ASP A 59 12.81 11.80 16.98
CA ASP A 59 12.76 13.13 17.59
C ASP A 59 12.19 14.21 16.67
N VAL A 60 12.37 14.09 15.35
CA VAL A 60 11.68 14.93 14.36
C VAL A 60 10.18 14.69 14.39
N GLU A 61 9.72 13.43 14.28
CA GLU A 61 8.29 13.08 14.32
C GLU A 61 7.62 13.56 15.61
N ARG A 62 8.29 13.36 16.75
CA ARG A 62 7.83 13.84 18.06
C ARG A 62 7.71 15.35 18.11
N MET A 63 8.65 16.08 17.51
CA MET A 63 8.65 17.53 17.51
C MET A 63 7.49 18.09 16.69
N LEU A 64 7.32 17.58 15.46
CA LEU A 64 6.27 18.00 14.53
C LEU A 64 4.86 17.79 15.11
N ASN A 65 4.61 16.61 15.69
CA ASN A 65 3.28 16.20 16.10
C ASN A 65 2.91 16.63 17.53
N TYR A 66 3.91 16.79 18.44
CA TYR A 66 3.64 17.02 19.88
C TYR A 66 4.38 18.19 20.52
N GLN A 67 5.25 18.93 19.82
CA GLN A 67 6.04 20.02 20.43
C GLN A 67 5.93 21.38 19.72
N LEU A 68 5.75 21.40 18.40
CA LEU A 68 5.52 22.65 17.66
C LEU A 68 4.10 23.17 17.90
N THR A 69 3.96 24.49 18.03
CA THR A 69 2.64 25.16 18.02
C THR A 69 2.06 25.20 16.61
N ASP A 70 0.74 25.33 16.48
CA ASP A 70 0.10 25.37 15.16
C ASP A 70 0.46 26.63 14.35
N GLU A 71 0.92 27.69 15.03
CA GLU A 71 1.55 28.83 14.38
C GLU A 71 2.93 28.48 13.80
N GLN A 72 3.78 27.76 14.55
CA GLN A 72 5.09 27.31 14.03
C GLN A 72 4.93 26.36 12.84
N LYS A 73 3.97 25.42 12.89
CA LYS A 73 3.64 24.52 11.78
C LYS A 73 3.22 25.32 10.54
N ARG A 74 2.23 26.21 10.69
CA ARG A 74 1.63 27.01 9.60
C ARG A 74 2.60 28.01 8.97
N LEU A 75 3.58 28.53 9.73
CA LEU A 75 4.56 29.50 9.22
C LEU A 75 5.77 28.84 8.54
N HIS A 76 6.02 27.54 8.72
CA HIS A 76 7.20 26.89 8.16
C HIS A 76 6.94 26.45 6.70
N PRO A 77 7.77 26.85 5.72
CA PRO A 77 7.48 26.62 4.29
C PRO A 77 7.53 25.14 3.86
N ALA A 78 8.09 24.27 4.71
CA ALA A 78 8.31 22.85 4.44
C ALA A 78 7.79 21.93 5.56
N ILE A 79 6.75 22.35 6.29
CA ILE A 79 5.97 21.49 7.19
C ILE A 79 4.53 21.46 6.69
N TYR A 80 3.93 20.27 6.62
CA TYR A 80 2.55 20.07 6.19
C TYR A 80 1.75 19.27 7.21
N THR A 81 0.47 19.60 7.36
CA THR A 81 -0.51 18.80 8.09
C THR A 81 -1.34 18.05 7.07
N MET A 82 -1.42 16.71 7.19
CA MET A 82 -2.28 15.86 6.39
C MET A 82 -3.75 15.96 6.82
N ASP A 83 -4.67 15.51 5.96
CA ASP A 83 -6.12 15.49 6.21
C ASP A 83 -6.51 14.66 7.46
N ASN A 84 -5.69 13.69 7.85
CA ASN A 84 -5.84 12.90 9.09
C ASN A 84 -5.23 13.59 10.33
N GLY A 85 -4.69 14.80 10.21
CA GLY A 85 -4.06 15.57 11.29
C GLY A 85 -2.58 15.27 11.55
N ARG A 86 -1.96 14.28 10.90
CA ARG A 86 -0.52 14.00 11.04
C ARG A 86 0.31 15.15 10.47
N VAL A 87 1.38 15.54 11.17
CA VAL A 87 2.30 16.61 10.75
C VAL A 87 3.60 16.00 10.25
N MET A 88 4.03 16.39 9.05
CA MET A 88 5.16 15.83 8.31
C MET A 88 6.03 16.91 7.65
N LEU A 89 7.24 16.53 7.20
CA LEU A 89 8.13 17.40 6.41
C LEU A 89 7.82 17.31 4.91
N ALA A 90 8.25 18.33 4.16
CA ALA A 90 8.32 18.25 2.70
C ALA A 90 9.39 17.23 2.24
N GLU A 91 9.22 16.63 1.06
CA GLU A 91 10.25 15.80 0.45
C GLU A 91 11.56 16.60 0.26
N GLY A 92 12.70 15.99 0.58
CA GLY A 92 14.01 16.65 0.51
C GLY A 92 14.33 17.66 1.63
N SER A 93 13.43 17.89 2.60
CA SER A 93 13.63 18.85 3.71
C SER A 93 14.92 18.67 4.51
N VAL A 94 15.38 17.44 4.72
CA VAL A 94 16.62 17.14 5.44
C VAL A 94 17.43 16.13 4.64
N THR A 95 18.65 16.48 4.26
CA THR A 95 19.64 15.49 3.79
C THR A 95 20.76 15.35 4.80
N ILE A 96 21.04 14.12 5.27
CA ILE A 96 22.21 13.78 6.09
C ILE A 96 23.17 12.93 5.23
N ILE A 97 24.44 13.29 5.19
CA ILE A 97 25.49 12.54 4.48
C ILE A 97 26.44 11.92 5.50
N THR A 98 26.80 10.65 5.30
CA THR A 98 27.73 9.88 6.13
C THR A 98 28.58 8.95 5.28
N GLU A 99 29.65 8.41 5.85
CA GLU A 99 30.55 7.48 5.16
C GLU A 99 31.17 6.45 6.11
N ASN A 100 31.96 5.53 5.56
CA ASN A 100 32.71 4.47 6.23
C ASN A 100 31.87 3.22 6.59
N SER A 101 31.56 2.94 7.87
CA SER A 101 30.83 1.72 8.25
C SER A 101 29.79 2.00 9.33
N ALA A 102 28.53 2.09 8.94
CA ALA A 102 27.41 2.25 9.87
C ALA A 102 27.11 0.97 10.66
N GLY A 103 26.84 1.11 11.96
CA GLY A 103 26.38 0.02 12.82
C GLY A 103 24.97 -0.47 12.47
N GLN A 104 24.46 -1.38 13.30
CA GLN A 104 23.15 -2.02 13.08
C GLN A 104 22.00 -0.98 13.05
N SER A 105 21.01 -1.24 12.21
CA SER A 105 19.75 -0.49 12.09
C SER A 105 19.87 0.96 11.58
N PHE A 106 20.87 1.27 10.74
CA PHE A 106 20.99 2.56 10.06
C PHE A 106 19.68 2.99 9.38
N GLY A 107 19.22 4.22 9.65
CA GLY A 107 17.96 4.74 9.13
C GLY A 107 16.70 4.00 9.58
N ALA A 108 16.71 3.25 10.68
CA ALA A 108 15.50 2.65 11.23
C ALA A 108 14.47 3.73 11.60
N PHE A 109 13.19 3.48 11.31
CA PHE A 109 12.08 4.42 11.51
C PHE A 109 12.24 5.76 10.77
N ASN A 110 12.94 5.79 9.63
CA ASN A 110 13.06 7.00 8.81
C ASN A 110 11.68 7.50 8.34
N ASN A 111 11.52 8.81 8.24
CA ASN A 111 10.24 9.49 7.99
C ASN A 111 10.31 10.39 6.75
N THR A 112 9.15 10.72 6.17
CA THR A 112 9.05 11.55 4.95
C THR A 112 9.79 12.88 5.11
N GLY A 113 10.51 13.27 4.07
CA GLY A 113 11.37 14.45 4.04
C GLY A 113 12.79 14.26 4.60
N ILE A 114 13.09 13.14 5.26
CA ILE A 114 14.45 12.79 5.69
C ILE A 114 15.10 11.90 4.62
N THR A 115 16.24 12.36 4.09
CA THR A 115 17.10 11.66 3.15
C THR A 115 18.44 11.32 3.81
N LEU A 116 18.79 10.05 3.89
CA LEU A 116 20.07 9.56 4.41
C LEU A 116 20.92 9.06 3.25
N ILE A 117 22.10 9.65 3.05
CA ILE A 117 23.07 9.22 2.04
C ILE A 117 24.30 8.67 2.75
N HIS A 118 24.62 7.40 2.50
CA HIS A 118 25.78 6.71 3.05
C HIS A 118 26.71 6.23 1.92
N THR A 119 28.01 6.51 2.04
CA THR A 119 29.03 5.93 1.14
C THR A 119 29.92 4.99 1.94
N GLY A 120 29.71 3.68 1.79
CA GLY A 120 30.30 2.69 2.67
C GLY A 120 29.38 1.50 2.95
N THR A 121 29.56 0.86 4.10
CA THR A 121 28.85 -0.37 4.49
C THR A 121 27.92 -0.14 5.69
N CYS A 122 26.79 -0.85 5.72
CA CYS A 122 25.81 -0.82 6.80
C CYS A 122 25.54 -2.23 7.32
N ASN A 123 25.58 -2.41 8.64
CA ASN A 123 25.22 -3.68 9.29
C ASN A 123 23.69 -3.93 9.27
N ASP A 124 23.25 -5.08 9.79
CA ASP A 124 21.85 -5.55 9.74
C ASP A 124 20.78 -4.49 10.09
N GLY A 125 19.65 -4.52 9.37
CA GLY A 125 18.44 -3.77 9.70
C GLY A 125 18.32 -2.38 9.08
N VAL A 126 19.03 -2.09 7.99
CA VAL A 126 18.91 -0.81 7.26
C VAL A 126 17.46 -0.49 6.93
N GLY A 127 16.96 0.68 7.30
CA GLY A 127 15.57 1.09 7.04
C GLY A 127 14.50 0.24 7.76
N LYS A 128 14.86 -0.49 8.82
CA LYS A 128 13.91 -1.26 9.65
C LYS A 128 12.78 -0.35 10.15
N GLY A 129 11.54 -0.70 9.84
CA GLY A 129 10.36 0.05 10.25
C GLY A 129 10.25 1.47 9.69
N SER A 130 10.95 1.83 8.60
CA SER A 130 10.80 3.14 7.95
C SER A 130 9.35 3.41 7.54
N SER A 131 8.89 4.64 7.79
CA SER A 131 7.55 5.13 7.44
C SER A 131 7.56 6.16 6.31
N GLY A 132 8.74 6.56 5.83
CA GLY A 132 8.90 7.47 4.71
C GLY A 132 10.36 7.87 4.44
N GLY A 133 10.54 8.80 3.51
CA GLY A 133 11.83 9.37 3.15
C GLY A 133 12.70 8.42 2.35
N MET A 134 13.99 8.74 2.20
CA MET A 134 14.89 8.01 1.31
C MET A 134 16.19 7.62 2.02
N ILE A 135 16.64 6.39 1.79
CA ILE A 135 17.93 5.87 2.25
C ILE A 135 18.74 5.46 1.01
N VAL A 136 19.99 5.90 0.95
CA VAL A 136 20.90 5.64 -0.17
C VAL A 136 22.19 5.05 0.39
N VAL A 137 22.61 3.90 -0.13
CA VAL A 137 23.86 3.24 0.22
C VAL A 137 24.69 3.04 -1.05
N ASN A 138 25.75 3.83 -1.18
CA ASN A 138 26.63 3.87 -2.35
C ASN A 138 27.93 3.10 -2.08
N ASN A 139 28.40 2.35 -3.08
CA ASN A 139 29.69 1.67 -3.01
C ASN A 139 30.83 2.72 -3.01
N PRO A 140 31.81 2.67 -2.09
CA PRO A 140 32.98 3.56 -2.14
C PRO A 140 33.91 3.28 -3.34
N ASN A 141 33.80 2.12 -3.98
CA ASN A 141 34.75 1.60 -4.97
C ASN A 141 34.17 1.53 -6.41
N ILE A 142 33.19 2.39 -6.76
CA ILE A 142 32.54 2.37 -8.09
C ILE A 142 33.59 2.52 -9.21
N GLY A 143 33.68 1.50 -10.07
CA GLY A 143 34.56 1.47 -11.25
C GLY A 143 35.77 0.57 -11.11
N ASP A 144 36.20 0.25 -9.88
CA ASP A 144 37.09 -0.90 -9.66
C ASP A 144 36.32 -2.21 -9.83
N SER A 145 37.03 -3.33 -10.04
CA SER A 145 36.38 -4.63 -10.19
C SER A 145 35.56 -4.97 -8.93
N MET A 146 34.23 -5.00 -9.07
CA MET A 146 33.20 -5.27 -8.04
C MET A 146 33.45 -6.60 -7.30
N LYS A 147 34.35 -6.57 -6.31
CA LYS A 147 34.86 -7.74 -5.55
C LYS A 147 34.34 -7.82 -4.11
N GLU A 148 33.90 -6.70 -3.56
CA GLU A 148 33.32 -6.56 -2.22
C GLU A 148 32.07 -5.69 -2.35
N ASN A 149 30.95 -6.33 -2.69
CA ASN A 149 29.72 -5.66 -3.11
C ASN A 149 28.65 -5.64 -2.02
N VAL A 150 28.78 -6.45 -0.97
CA VAL A 150 27.79 -6.53 0.11
C VAL A 150 27.89 -5.28 0.98
N LEU A 151 27.07 -4.29 0.64
CA LEU A 151 27.01 -3.00 1.34
C LEU A 151 26.02 -3.02 2.50
N VAL A 152 25.05 -3.93 2.50
CA VAL A 152 23.95 -3.95 3.48
C VAL A 152 23.83 -5.33 4.13
N GLY A 153 23.73 -5.36 5.46
CA GLY A 153 23.49 -6.58 6.23
C GLY A 153 22.10 -7.19 6.03
N ASN A 154 21.75 -8.11 6.92
CA ASN A 154 20.49 -8.86 6.87
C ASN A 154 19.29 -8.00 7.33
N PHE A 155 18.06 -8.44 7.07
CA PHE A 155 16.81 -7.82 7.57
C PHE A 155 16.61 -6.34 7.19
N ALA A 156 17.17 -5.88 6.07
CA ALA A 156 16.90 -4.54 5.55
C ALA A 156 15.40 -4.38 5.21
N LEU A 157 14.86 -3.19 5.47
CA LEU A 157 13.43 -2.84 5.42
C LEU A 157 12.51 -3.73 6.27
N PHE A 158 13.01 -4.37 7.34
CA PHE A 158 12.19 -5.23 8.19
C PHE A 158 10.98 -4.46 8.75
N GLY A 159 9.78 -4.85 8.32
CA GLY A 159 8.52 -4.23 8.73
C GLY A 159 8.34 -2.77 8.26
N ALA A 160 9.08 -2.30 7.26
CA ALA A 160 8.93 -0.94 6.73
C ALA A 160 7.52 -0.75 6.11
N THR A 161 6.93 0.42 6.35
CA THR A 161 5.59 0.80 5.87
C THR A 161 5.64 1.83 4.75
N GLY A 162 6.77 2.51 4.55
CA GLY A 162 6.96 3.48 3.47
C GLY A 162 8.41 3.92 3.31
N GLY A 163 8.63 4.85 2.39
CA GLY A 163 9.93 5.35 2.01
C GLY A 163 10.65 4.49 0.96
N GLN A 164 11.89 4.85 0.70
CA GLN A 164 12.68 4.38 -0.44
C GLN A 164 14.08 3.93 0.01
N LEU A 165 14.61 2.82 -0.52
CA LEU A 165 15.96 2.32 -0.26
C LEU A 165 16.70 2.00 -1.58
N TYR A 166 17.79 2.70 -1.85
CA TYR A 166 18.62 2.47 -3.03
C TYR A 166 20.01 2.01 -2.61
N VAL A 167 20.40 0.80 -3.00
CA VAL A 167 21.69 0.18 -2.65
C VAL A 167 22.46 -0.11 -3.93
N CYS A 168 23.57 0.60 -4.17
CA CYS A 168 24.46 0.39 -5.32
C CYS A 168 25.41 -0.80 -5.05
N GLY A 169 24.82 -1.96 -4.80
CA GLY A 169 25.51 -3.15 -4.31
C GLY A 169 24.54 -4.19 -3.74
N GLU A 170 25.10 -5.23 -3.15
CA GLU A 170 24.40 -6.40 -2.65
C GLU A 170 23.97 -6.22 -1.17
N ALA A 171 22.94 -6.98 -0.77
CA ALA A 171 22.43 -7.04 0.60
C ALA A 171 22.33 -8.49 1.13
N GLY A 172 22.31 -8.65 2.45
CA GLY A 172 22.20 -9.95 3.12
C GLY A 172 20.82 -10.63 3.03
N ASP A 173 20.62 -11.63 3.88
CA ASP A 173 19.37 -12.39 3.98
C ASP A 173 18.18 -11.49 4.37
N ARG A 174 16.98 -11.89 3.95
CA ARG A 174 15.71 -11.29 4.36
C ARG A 174 15.57 -9.81 4.02
N PHE A 175 16.16 -9.40 2.91
CA PHE A 175 15.89 -8.09 2.31
C PHE A 175 14.38 -7.94 2.02
N GLY A 176 13.76 -6.88 2.53
CA GLY A 176 12.32 -6.62 2.35
C GLY A 176 11.40 -7.48 3.22
N VAL A 177 11.90 -8.16 4.26
CA VAL A 177 11.08 -9.02 5.13
C VAL A 177 9.97 -8.23 5.84
N ARG A 178 8.72 -8.69 5.69
CA ARG A 178 7.51 -7.95 6.12
C ARG A 178 7.40 -6.51 5.58
N ASN A 179 8.05 -6.20 4.45
CA ASN A 179 7.81 -4.93 3.77
C ASN A 179 6.31 -4.76 3.52
N SER A 180 5.79 -3.59 3.89
CA SER A 180 4.37 -3.25 3.92
C SER A 180 4.10 -1.88 3.29
N GLY A 181 5.01 -1.40 2.43
CA GLY A 181 4.81 -0.22 1.58
C GLY A 181 6.08 0.52 1.10
N ALA A 182 7.27 0.13 1.54
CA ALA A 182 8.52 0.72 1.07
C ALA A 182 8.90 0.26 -0.35
N VAL A 183 9.66 1.08 -1.06
CA VAL A 183 10.24 0.77 -2.37
C VAL A 183 11.74 0.56 -2.23
N ALA A 184 12.32 -0.41 -2.96
CA ALA A 184 13.78 -0.58 -3.00
C ALA A 184 14.33 -1.04 -4.34
N VAL A 185 15.58 -0.66 -4.61
CA VAL A 185 16.41 -1.22 -5.69
C VAL A 185 17.78 -1.60 -5.12
N VAL A 186 18.23 -2.81 -5.43
CA VAL A 186 19.45 -3.44 -4.90
C VAL A 186 20.12 -4.29 -5.98
N GLU A 187 21.44 -4.47 -5.94
CA GLU A 187 22.23 -5.19 -6.95
C GLU A 187 22.55 -6.66 -6.57
N GLY A 188 21.93 -7.18 -5.51
CA GLY A 188 21.93 -8.59 -5.12
C GLY A 188 21.34 -8.81 -3.71
N VAL A 189 20.82 -10.00 -3.42
CA VAL A 189 20.19 -10.33 -2.12
C VAL A 189 20.53 -11.75 -1.63
N GLY A 190 20.53 -11.95 -0.32
CA GLY A 190 20.66 -13.27 0.31
C GLY A 190 19.41 -14.15 0.21
N ASP A 191 19.30 -15.14 1.10
CA ASP A 191 18.13 -16.01 1.20
C ASP A 191 16.89 -15.26 1.71
N PHE A 192 15.71 -15.75 1.35
CA PHE A 192 14.40 -15.28 1.83
C PHE A 192 14.13 -13.78 1.54
N CYS A 193 14.54 -13.28 0.37
CA CYS A 193 14.10 -11.96 -0.10
C CYS A 193 12.57 -11.89 -0.21
N CYS A 194 11.99 -10.75 0.17
CA CYS A 194 10.54 -10.49 0.22
C CYS A 194 9.74 -11.43 1.17
N GLU A 195 10.38 -12.07 2.15
CA GLU A 195 9.68 -12.98 3.09
C GLU A 195 8.56 -12.24 3.86
N TYR A 196 7.33 -12.76 3.84
CA TYR A 196 6.13 -12.15 4.44
C TYR A 196 5.80 -10.71 3.98
N MET A 197 6.30 -10.26 2.82
CA MET A 197 5.98 -8.93 2.27
C MET A 197 4.48 -8.81 1.93
N THR A 198 3.86 -7.69 2.33
CA THR A 198 2.42 -7.43 2.21
C THR A 198 2.09 -6.26 1.29
N ASN A 199 3.03 -5.33 1.07
CA ASN A 199 2.93 -4.24 0.11
C ASN A 199 4.31 -3.62 -0.14
N GLY A 200 4.42 -2.72 -1.11
CA GLY A 200 5.68 -2.09 -1.54
C GLY A 200 6.17 -2.64 -2.88
N ALA A 201 7.37 -2.22 -3.29
CA ALA A 201 8.04 -2.72 -4.50
C ALA A 201 9.52 -3.02 -4.22
N ILE A 202 10.01 -4.20 -4.62
CA ILE A 202 11.42 -4.58 -4.47
C ILE A 202 11.98 -4.95 -5.85
N VAL A 203 13.04 -4.29 -6.30
CA VAL A 203 13.77 -4.62 -7.53
C VAL A 203 15.15 -5.15 -7.17
N ASN A 204 15.48 -6.35 -7.63
CA ASN A 204 16.84 -6.91 -7.53
C ASN A 204 17.47 -7.03 -8.93
N LEU A 205 18.69 -6.50 -9.07
CA LEU A 205 19.45 -6.43 -10.32
C LEU A 205 20.56 -7.50 -10.43
N GLY A 206 20.76 -8.32 -9.40
CA GLY A 206 21.79 -9.35 -9.39
C GLY A 206 21.37 -10.63 -8.65
N GLY A 207 22.33 -11.28 -8.00
CA GLY A 207 22.13 -12.60 -7.38
C GLY A 207 21.01 -12.64 -6.34
N TYR A 208 20.42 -13.82 -6.13
CA TYR A 208 19.37 -14.06 -5.14
C TYR A 208 19.47 -15.46 -4.53
N GLY A 209 19.21 -15.54 -3.22
CA GLY A 209 19.14 -16.81 -2.48
C GLY A 209 17.84 -17.57 -2.68
N LYS A 210 17.62 -18.60 -1.85
CA LYS A 210 16.43 -19.48 -1.90
C LYS A 210 15.21 -18.86 -1.23
N GLY A 211 14.02 -19.35 -1.57
CA GLY A 211 12.79 -19.00 -0.85
C GLY A 211 12.30 -17.58 -1.12
N PHE A 212 12.57 -17.07 -2.33
CA PHE A 212 12.13 -15.75 -2.77
C PHE A 212 10.60 -15.62 -2.69
N GLY A 213 10.11 -14.56 -2.04
CA GLY A 213 8.68 -14.30 -1.86
C GLY A 213 7.97 -15.24 -0.88
N ASN A 214 8.70 -15.95 -0.01
CA ASN A 214 8.07 -16.90 0.93
C ASN A 214 7.11 -16.21 1.91
N GLY A 215 5.84 -16.62 1.92
CA GLY A 215 4.77 -15.97 2.69
C GLY A 215 4.35 -14.59 2.19
N MET A 216 4.86 -14.13 1.04
CA MET A 216 4.47 -12.85 0.43
C MET A 216 2.98 -12.87 0.06
N SER A 217 2.28 -11.78 0.35
CA SER A 217 0.82 -11.67 0.26
C SER A 217 0.32 -10.36 -0.37
N GLY A 218 1.20 -9.43 -0.70
CA GLY A 218 0.88 -8.25 -1.51
C GLY A 218 2.12 -7.44 -1.89
N GLY A 219 1.93 -6.40 -2.71
CA GLY A 219 3.04 -5.68 -3.36
C GLY A 219 3.54 -6.38 -4.63
N THR A 220 4.69 -5.96 -5.13
CA THR A 220 5.33 -6.53 -6.33
C THR A 220 6.83 -6.67 -6.11
N ALA A 221 7.45 -7.71 -6.64
CA ALA A 221 8.91 -7.81 -6.71
C ALA A 221 9.36 -8.06 -8.15
N TYR A 222 10.55 -7.58 -8.49
CA TYR A 222 11.18 -7.72 -9.80
C TYR A 222 12.58 -8.29 -9.63
N GLN A 223 12.97 -9.19 -10.53
CA GLN A 223 14.24 -9.89 -10.45
C GLN A 223 14.87 -10.00 -11.84
N TYR A 224 16.12 -9.57 -11.96
CA TYR A 224 16.97 -9.87 -13.10
C TYR A 224 17.55 -11.27 -12.94
N ASP A 225 17.26 -12.17 -13.87
CA ASP A 225 17.60 -13.60 -13.77
C ASP A 225 18.08 -14.18 -15.12
N PRO A 226 19.36 -13.95 -15.49
CA PRO A 226 19.95 -14.50 -16.70
C PRO A 226 20.05 -16.03 -16.76
N ALA A 227 19.86 -16.71 -15.62
CA ALA A 227 19.85 -18.17 -15.54
C ALA A 227 18.45 -18.78 -15.73
N HIS A 228 17.39 -17.95 -15.65
CA HIS A 228 15.98 -18.37 -15.64
C HIS A 228 15.60 -19.35 -14.52
N GLU A 229 16.36 -19.37 -13.41
CA GLU A 229 16.15 -20.25 -12.25
C GLU A 229 15.09 -19.73 -11.26
N LEU A 230 14.57 -18.51 -11.42
CA LEU A 230 13.68 -17.88 -10.44
C LEU A 230 12.39 -18.68 -10.24
N GLN A 231 11.86 -19.28 -11.30
CA GLN A 231 10.65 -20.08 -11.22
C GLN A 231 10.86 -21.25 -10.24
N ASP A 232 11.97 -21.97 -10.33
CA ASP A 232 12.30 -23.11 -9.44
C ASP A 232 12.76 -22.68 -8.02
N ARG A 233 13.18 -21.43 -7.84
CA ARG A 233 13.71 -20.89 -6.57
C ARG A 233 12.69 -20.10 -5.74
N CYS A 234 11.56 -19.70 -6.31
CA CYS A 234 10.50 -18.93 -5.64
C CYS A 234 9.56 -19.80 -4.79
N SER A 235 8.89 -19.21 -3.80
CA SER A 235 7.91 -19.93 -2.98
C SER A 235 6.57 -20.05 -3.71
N HIS A 236 6.40 -21.12 -4.50
CA HIS A 236 5.21 -21.36 -5.35
C HIS A 236 3.86 -21.27 -4.62
N ASP A 237 3.80 -21.66 -3.34
CA ASP A 237 2.59 -21.56 -2.51
C ASP A 237 2.18 -20.10 -2.25
N SER A 238 3.16 -19.18 -2.29
CA SER A 238 3.05 -17.77 -1.91
C SER A 238 3.01 -16.84 -3.12
N VAL A 239 3.77 -17.12 -4.18
CA VAL A 239 3.95 -16.23 -5.35
C VAL A 239 3.88 -16.97 -6.69
N GLN A 240 3.74 -16.20 -7.77
CA GLN A 240 3.98 -16.65 -9.15
C GLN A 240 4.86 -15.62 -9.86
N ALA A 241 5.90 -16.12 -10.56
CA ALA A 241 6.79 -15.30 -11.38
C ALA A 241 6.37 -15.35 -12.87
N PHE A 242 6.23 -14.17 -13.46
CA PHE A 242 5.88 -13.91 -14.86
C PHE A 242 7.04 -13.20 -15.54
N ARG A 243 7.21 -13.32 -16.87
CA ARG A 243 8.28 -12.62 -17.59
C ARG A 243 7.83 -11.22 -18.00
N ILE A 244 8.71 -10.23 -17.88
CA ILE A 244 8.39 -8.83 -18.19
C ILE A 244 8.17 -8.61 -19.71
N ASN A 245 8.69 -9.50 -20.55
CA ASN A 245 8.60 -9.45 -22.01
C ASN A 245 7.31 -10.09 -22.59
N GLU A 246 6.41 -10.61 -21.76
CA GLU A 246 5.13 -11.16 -22.21
C GLU A 246 4.28 -10.08 -22.91
N ASP A 247 3.71 -10.36 -24.08
CA ASP A 247 2.83 -9.41 -24.78
C ASP A 247 1.43 -9.38 -24.14
N THR A 248 1.36 -8.82 -22.93
CA THR A 248 0.12 -8.61 -22.17
C THR A 248 0.08 -7.21 -21.58
N PRO A 249 -1.11 -6.58 -21.43
CA PRO A 249 -1.23 -5.27 -20.78
C PRO A 249 -0.71 -5.23 -19.34
N LEU A 250 -0.70 -6.39 -18.64
CA LEU A 250 -0.10 -6.49 -17.31
C LEU A 250 1.42 -6.35 -17.40
N ALA A 251 2.09 -7.19 -18.19
CA ALA A 251 3.54 -7.20 -18.31
C ALA A 251 4.07 -5.88 -18.89
N GLN A 252 3.43 -5.33 -19.92
CA GLN A 252 3.75 -4.00 -20.48
C GLN A 252 3.69 -2.88 -19.42
N GLY A 253 2.67 -2.89 -18.54
CA GLY A 253 2.58 -1.93 -17.43
C GLY A 253 3.64 -2.15 -16.35
N GLN A 254 3.93 -3.41 -16.01
CA GLN A 254 4.99 -3.75 -15.04
C GLN A 254 6.37 -3.37 -15.60
N GLU A 255 6.58 -3.44 -16.92
CA GLU A 255 7.80 -3.00 -17.59
C GLU A 255 8.04 -1.49 -17.41
N MET A 256 6.99 -0.67 -17.57
CA MET A 256 7.04 0.77 -17.33
C MET A 256 7.35 1.09 -15.85
N ALA A 257 6.75 0.33 -14.92
CA ALA A 257 7.00 0.47 -13.49
C ALA A 257 8.45 0.09 -13.10
N LEU A 258 8.98 -1.00 -13.67
CA LEU A 258 10.38 -1.40 -13.52
C LEU A 258 11.35 -0.36 -14.07
N LYS A 259 11.11 0.16 -15.28
CA LYS A 259 11.93 1.24 -15.88
C LYS A 259 12.02 2.46 -14.98
N LEU A 260 10.90 2.94 -14.44
CA LEU A 260 10.89 4.06 -13.49
C LEU A 260 11.74 3.78 -12.23
N HIS A 261 11.71 2.56 -11.70
CA HIS A 261 12.56 2.18 -10.57
C HIS A 261 14.05 2.17 -10.93
N LEU A 262 14.42 1.68 -12.12
CA LEU A 262 15.79 1.71 -12.64
C LEU A 262 16.29 3.14 -12.86
N GLU A 263 15.49 3.99 -13.49
CA GLU A 263 15.78 5.42 -13.71
C GLU A 263 16.00 6.16 -12.39
N GLN A 264 15.12 5.96 -11.40
CA GLN A 264 15.26 6.57 -10.07
C GLN A 264 16.50 6.05 -9.33
N HIS A 265 16.82 4.76 -9.46
CA HIS A 265 18.04 4.20 -8.85
C HIS A 265 19.31 4.81 -9.47
N ILE A 266 19.36 4.97 -10.80
CA ILE A 266 20.46 5.65 -11.50
C ILE A 266 20.56 7.12 -11.08
N ALA A 267 19.43 7.84 -11.00
CA ALA A 267 19.41 9.23 -10.57
C ALA A 267 19.89 9.42 -9.12
N THR A 268 19.67 8.42 -8.26
CA THR A 268 19.97 8.48 -6.82
C THR A 268 21.38 7.98 -6.47
N THR A 269 21.91 6.99 -7.20
CA THR A 269 23.19 6.31 -6.89
C THR A 269 24.26 6.47 -7.97
N GLY A 270 23.87 6.76 -9.21
CA GLY A 270 24.73 6.67 -10.38
C GLY A 270 24.94 5.25 -10.94
N SER A 271 24.31 4.22 -10.36
CA SER A 271 24.56 2.78 -10.61
C SER A 271 24.95 2.44 -12.06
N PRO A 272 26.14 1.86 -12.30
CA PRO A 272 26.54 1.40 -13.63
C PRO A 272 25.74 0.16 -14.07
N THR A 273 25.31 -0.67 -13.12
CA THR A 273 24.55 -1.91 -13.36
C THR A 273 23.18 -1.59 -13.92
N ALA A 274 22.41 -0.71 -13.26
CA ALA A 274 21.10 -0.29 -13.77
C ALA A 274 21.20 0.49 -15.09
N ARG A 275 22.28 1.27 -15.28
CA ARG A 275 22.55 1.97 -16.54
C ARG A 275 22.72 1.01 -17.71
N ALA A 276 23.60 0.00 -17.57
CA ALA A 276 23.83 -0.99 -18.62
C ALA A 276 22.54 -1.78 -18.95
N LEU A 277 21.73 -2.10 -17.95
CA LEU A 277 20.44 -2.77 -18.14
C LEU A 277 19.42 -1.92 -18.91
N LEU A 278 19.44 -0.58 -18.79
CA LEU A 278 18.59 0.31 -19.59
C LEU A 278 19.17 0.61 -20.98
N GLU A 279 20.50 0.65 -21.13
CA GLU A 279 21.18 0.90 -22.41
C GLU A 279 20.95 -0.28 -23.39
N ASP A 280 21.02 -1.53 -22.94
CA ASP A 280 20.70 -2.74 -23.71
C ASP A 280 19.31 -3.34 -23.37
N TRP A 281 18.29 -2.48 -23.17
CA TRP A 281 17.00 -2.90 -22.59
C TRP A 281 16.32 -4.10 -23.27
N GLU A 282 16.33 -4.17 -24.61
CA GLU A 282 15.68 -5.27 -25.35
C GLU A 282 16.37 -6.64 -25.12
N ILE A 283 17.59 -6.66 -24.59
CA ILE A 283 18.28 -7.87 -24.11
C ILE A 283 18.03 -8.06 -22.61
N ALA A 284 18.05 -6.99 -21.82
CA ALA A 284 17.81 -7.06 -20.38
C ALA A 284 16.41 -7.62 -20.05
N ARG A 285 15.37 -7.19 -20.79
CA ARG A 285 13.97 -7.59 -20.56
C ARG A 285 13.70 -9.08 -20.74
N GLU A 286 14.44 -9.79 -21.60
CA GLU A 286 14.30 -11.24 -21.77
C GLU A 286 14.61 -12.02 -20.48
N HIS A 287 15.44 -11.44 -19.61
CA HIS A 287 15.91 -12.02 -18.35
C HIS A 287 15.19 -11.45 -17.12
N PHE A 288 14.26 -10.50 -17.29
CA PHE A 288 13.53 -9.89 -16.18
C PHE A 288 12.20 -10.59 -15.90
N TYR A 289 11.96 -10.88 -14.63
CA TYR A 289 10.69 -11.38 -14.12
C TYR A 289 10.02 -10.36 -13.19
N TYR A 290 8.69 -10.34 -13.18
CA TYR A 290 7.88 -9.72 -12.14
C TYR A 290 7.11 -10.79 -11.35
N VAL A 291 7.00 -10.60 -10.04
CA VAL A 291 6.52 -11.58 -9.08
C VAL A 291 5.26 -11.03 -8.42
N ILE A 292 4.14 -11.75 -8.62
CA ILE A 292 2.83 -11.40 -8.07
C ILE A 292 2.41 -12.44 -7.02
N PRO A 293 1.95 -12.03 -5.84
CA PRO A 293 1.44 -12.95 -4.82
C PRO A 293 0.22 -13.76 -5.24
N GLN A 294 0.21 -15.03 -4.84
CA GLN A 294 -0.89 -15.97 -5.02
C GLN A 294 -2.20 -15.47 -4.39
N SER A 295 -2.13 -14.66 -3.33
CA SER A 295 -3.28 -13.94 -2.75
C SER A 295 -3.94 -13.01 -3.77
N LEU A 296 -3.20 -12.09 -4.40
CA LEU A 296 -3.75 -11.16 -5.39
C LEU A 296 -4.35 -11.93 -6.58
N LEU A 297 -3.66 -12.98 -7.03
CA LEU A 297 -4.14 -13.86 -8.10
C LEU A 297 -5.44 -14.59 -7.75
N LYS A 298 -5.57 -15.12 -6.52
CA LYS A 298 -6.74 -15.90 -6.06
C LYS A 298 -7.94 -15.01 -5.68
N TYR A 299 -7.72 -13.82 -5.15
CA TYR A 299 -8.78 -12.96 -4.60
C TYR A 299 -9.22 -11.80 -5.53
N HIS A 300 -8.40 -11.39 -6.52
CA HIS A 300 -8.72 -10.31 -7.47
C HIS A 300 -8.89 -10.78 -8.93
N ARG A 301 -9.29 -12.05 -9.14
CA ARG A 301 -9.60 -12.62 -10.46
C ARG A 301 -10.85 -13.49 -10.38
N SER A 302 -11.77 -13.33 -11.34
CA SER A 302 -13.00 -14.14 -11.40
C SER A 302 -12.74 -15.63 -11.57
N GLU A 303 -11.81 -16.03 -12.43
CA GLU A 303 -11.55 -17.45 -12.73
C GLU A 303 -11.16 -18.29 -11.49
N PRO A 304 -10.14 -17.92 -10.67
CA PRO A 304 -9.87 -18.61 -9.40
C PRO A 304 -11.01 -18.53 -8.37
N ILE A 305 -11.81 -17.47 -8.37
CA ILE A 305 -13.00 -17.36 -7.52
C ILE A 305 -14.04 -18.40 -7.93
N LEU A 306 -14.37 -18.49 -9.22
CA LEU A 306 -15.31 -19.46 -9.79
C LEU A 306 -14.87 -20.91 -9.55
N GLN A 307 -13.56 -21.18 -9.63
CA GLN A 307 -13.00 -22.51 -9.34
C GLN A 307 -13.03 -22.90 -7.85
N SER A 308 -13.08 -21.93 -6.92
CA SER A 308 -12.90 -22.18 -5.48
C SER A 308 -14.12 -21.85 -4.60
N MET A 309 -15.09 -21.07 -5.09
CA MET A 309 -16.27 -20.64 -4.35
C MET A 309 -17.55 -21.14 -4.99
N SER A 310 -18.44 -21.73 -4.17
CA SER A 310 -19.80 -22.05 -4.62
C SER A 310 -20.62 -20.78 -4.90
N ARG A 311 -21.58 -20.85 -5.84
CA ARG A 311 -22.58 -19.79 -6.11
C ARG A 311 -23.10 -19.14 -4.82
N ARG A 312 -23.52 -19.97 -3.85
CA ARG A 312 -24.02 -19.48 -2.56
C ARG A 312 -22.99 -18.64 -1.80
N ALA A 313 -21.74 -19.08 -1.72
CA ALA A 313 -20.70 -18.33 -1.02
C ALA A 313 -20.39 -16.98 -1.71
N MET A 314 -20.48 -16.93 -3.05
CA MET A 314 -20.33 -15.68 -3.79
C MET A 314 -21.51 -14.72 -3.55
N VAL A 315 -22.75 -15.22 -3.61
CA VAL A 315 -23.96 -14.44 -3.30
C VAL A 315 -23.95 -13.97 -1.85
N ASP A 316 -23.64 -14.84 -0.88
CA ASP A 316 -23.63 -14.50 0.55
C ASP A 316 -22.59 -13.38 0.85
N GLU A 317 -21.39 -13.38 0.24
CA GLU A 317 -20.41 -12.28 0.41
C GLU A 317 -20.81 -10.99 -0.31
N LEU A 318 -21.26 -11.07 -1.57
CA LEU A 318 -21.70 -9.90 -2.34
C LEU A 318 -22.91 -9.23 -1.69
N ALA A 319 -23.88 -10.01 -1.24
CA ALA A 319 -25.10 -9.52 -0.62
C ALA A 319 -24.82 -8.73 0.67
N ILE A 320 -23.91 -9.22 1.52
CA ILE A 320 -23.48 -8.50 2.72
C ILE A 320 -22.70 -7.23 2.35
N ALA A 321 -21.83 -7.29 1.34
CA ALA A 321 -21.04 -6.14 0.90
C ALA A 321 -21.91 -5.00 0.34
N TYR A 322 -22.86 -5.29 -0.54
CA TYR A 322 -23.80 -4.29 -1.06
C TYR A 322 -24.75 -3.77 0.03
N ALA A 323 -25.20 -4.62 0.96
CA ALA A 323 -26.04 -4.18 2.08
C ALA A 323 -25.31 -3.20 3.00
N LEU A 324 -24.07 -3.51 3.40
CA LEU A 324 -23.24 -2.63 4.21
C LEU A 324 -22.92 -1.32 3.48
N ARG A 325 -22.65 -1.36 2.17
CA ARG A 325 -22.43 -0.15 1.37
C ARG A 325 -23.66 0.76 1.40
N GLN A 326 -24.84 0.24 1.05
CA GLN A 326 -26.08 1.05 1.04
C GLN A 326 -26.41 1.62 2.43
N ILE A 327 -26.13 0.90 3.52
CA ILE A 327 -26.29 1.39 4.90
C ILE A 327 -25.28 2.50 5.23
N ARG A 328 -24.02 2.36 4.81
CA ARG A 328 -22.97 3.38 5.00
C ARG A 328 -23.21 4.66 4.21
N ASP A 329 -23.71 4.54 2.97
CA ASP A 329 -24.10 5.68 2.14
C ASP A 329 -25.12 6.58 2.89
N MET A 330 -26.02 5.97 3.68
CA MET A 330 -27.02 6.66 4.51
C MET A 330 -26.44 7.20 5.83
N GLN A 331 -25.56 6.44 6.49
CA GLN A 331 -24.84 6.87 7.69
C GLN A 331 -24.01 8.14 7.42
N GLN A 332 -23.27 8.17 6.31
CA GLN A 332 -22.50 9.32 5.86
C GLN A 332 -23.41 10.53 5.55
N ALA A 333 -24.55 10.30 4.89
CA ALA A 333 -25.50 11.36 4.59
C ALA A 333 -26.09 12.05 5.84
N TRP A 334 -26.28 11.32 6.95
CA TRP A 334 -26.69 11.96 8.23
C TRP A 334 -25.55 12.70 8.92
N GLN A 335 -24.34 12.13 8.93
CA GLN A 335 -23.15 12.82 9.47
C GLN A 335 -22.88 14.14 8.71
N SER A 336 -23.11 14.13 7.40
CA SER A 336 -23.09 15.32 6.53
C SER A 336 -24.15 16.35 6.94
N LEU A 337 -25.41 15.93 7.11
CA LEU A 337 -26.51 16.81 7.56
C LEU A 337 -26.27 17.43 8.94
N GLU A 338 -25.74 16.67 9.90
CA GLU A 338 -25.40 17.20 11.23
C GLU A 338 -24.22 18.20 11.19
N SER A 339 -23.34 18.05 10.19
CA SER A 339 -22.27 19.01 9.90
C SER A 339 -22.76 20.26 9.16
N GLY A 340 -24.06 20.37 8.86
CA GLY A 340 -24.66 21.47 8.10
C GLY A 340 -24.50 21.37 6.58
N ASN A 341 -24.01 20.24 6.07
CA ASN A 341 -23.86 19.96 4.64
C ASN A 341 -25.13 19.31 4.07
N ALA A 342 -25.13 19.01 2.77
CA ALA A 342 -26.23 18.32 2.11
C ALA A 342 -26.38 16.86 2.58
N GLY A 343 -27.59 16.31 2.47
CA GLY A 343 -27.88 14.90 2.75
C GLY A 343 -27.58 13.98 1.56
N LEU A 344 -28.37 12.92 1.43
CA LEU A 344 -28.26 11.97 0.31
C LEU A 344 -28.24 12.70 -1.05
N PHE A 345 -27.38 12.23 -1.94
CA PHE A 345 -27.26 12.67 -3.33
C PHE A 345 -27.00 14.18 -3.48
N ASP A 346 -26.22 14.77 -2.57
CA ASP A 346 -25.94 16.22 -2.49
C ASP A 346 -27.21 17.10 -2.39
N GLY A 347 -28.33 16.54 -1.94
CA GLY A 347 -29.63 17.21 -1.91
C GLY A 347 -30.28 17.39 -3.29
N ARG A 348 -29.75 16.76 -4.35
CA ARG A 348 -30.38 16.68 -5.68
C ARG A 348 -31.71 15.96 -5.55
N VAL A 349 -32.79 16.55 -6.07
CA VAL A 349 -34.11 15.91 -6.15
C VAL A 349 -34.48 15.64 -7.62
N PRO A 350 -35.16 14.52 -7.94
CA PRO A 350 -35.65 14.26 -9.30
C PRO A 350 -36.65 15.33 -9.77
N ALA A 351 -36.62 15.64 -11.07
CA ALA A 351 -37.55 16.57 -11.68
C ALA A 351 -38.93 15.94 -11.93
N TYR A 352 -39.98 16.76 -12.06
CA TYR A 352 -41.30 16.26 -12.43
C TYR A 352 -41.28 15.68 -13.85
N GLY A 353 -41.48 14.36 -13.95
CA GLY A 353 -41.42 13.62 -15.21
C GLY A 353 -40.17 12.74 -15.37
N ASP A 354 -39.19 12.85 -14.47
CA ASP A 354 -38.02 11.96 -14.43
C ASP A 354 -38.46 10.50 -14.25
N ARG A 355 -37.79 9.62 -15.00
CA ARG A 355 -37.93 8.16 -14.94
C ARG A 355 -36.59 7.53 -15.24
N ASP A 356 -36.31 6.42 -14.57
CA ASP A 356 -35.27 5.45 -14.96
C ASP A 356 -33.87 6.07 -15.19
N ASN A 357 -33.60 7.21 -14.53
CA ASN A 357 -32.31 7.89 -14.52
C ASN A 357 -31.53 7.54 -13.24
N GLU A 358 -30.23 7.78 -13.24
CA GLU A 358 -29.32 7.46 -12.12
C GLU A 358 -29.85 7.93 -10.76
N LEU A 359 -30.37 9.15 -10.67
CA LEU A 359 -30.91 9.73 -9.45
C LEU A 359 -32.22 9.04 -9.00
N ILE A 360 -33.09 8.63 -9.92
CA ILE A 360 -34.26 7.81 -9.61
C ILE A 360 -33.83 6.45 -9.04
N LEU A 361 -32.84 5.80 -9.64
CA LEU A 361 -32.31 4.50 -9.18
C LEU A 361 -31.60 4.63 -7.81
N GLU A 362 -30.92 5.74 -7.55
CA GLU A 362 -30.40 6.13 -6.24
C GLU A 362 -31.51 6.27 -5.18
N TYR A 363 -32.55 7.06 -5.47
CA TYR A 363 -33.67 7.28 -4.55
C TYR A 363 -34.46 6.00 -4.24
N VAL A 364 -34.71 5.15 -5.25
CA VAL A 364 -35.43 3.88 -5.06
C VAL A 364 -34.66 2.93 -4.14
N ARG A 365 -33.33 2.86 -4.26
CA ARG A 365 -32.49 2.04 -3.38
C ARG A 365 -32.49 2.56 -1.93
N ALA A 366 -32.28 3.85 -1.73
CA ALA A 366 -32.33 4.45 -0.40
C ALA A 366 -33.71 4.31 0.25
N ALA A 367 -34.80 4.45 -0.51
CA ALA A 367 -36.16 4.20 -0.04
C ALA A 367 -36.37 2.73 0.36
N GLY A 368 -35.79 1.78 -0.39
CA GLY A 368 -35.77 0.36 -0.06
C GLY A 368 -35.09 0.07 1.28
N VAL A 369 -33.90 0.63 1.52
CA VAL A 369 -33.18 0.45 2.78
C VAL A 369 -33.86 1.17 3.94
N LEU A 370 -34.39 2.40 3.75
CA LEU A 370 -35.24 3.05 4.76
C LEU A 370 -36.45 2.18 5.11
N ARG A 371 -37.09 1.55 4.12
CA ARG A 371 -38.25 0.67 4.34
C ARG A 371 -37.91 -0.55 5.17
N ARG A 372 -36.73 -1.16 4.99
CA ARG A 372 -36.21 -2.26 5.82
C ARG A 372 -35.79 -1.80 7.21
N THR A 373 -35.17 -0.64 7.31
CA THR A 373 -34.81 0.00 8.60
C THR A 373 -36.04 0.24 9.46
N LEU A 374 -37.09 0.83 8.89
CA LEU A 374 -38.39 1.00 9.55
C LEU A 374 -39.05 -0.35 9.90
N GLU A 375 -38.90 -1.38 9.06
CA GLU A 375 -39.40 -2.73 9.35
C GLU A 375 -38.71 -3.38 10.57
N VAL A 376 -37.42 -3.10 10.78
CA VAL A 376 -36.68 -3.54 11.98
C VAL A 376 -37.00 -2.67 13.18
N ALA A 377 -37.13 -1.35 13.01
CA ALA A 377 -37.48 -0.41 14.07
C ALA A 377 -38.86 -0.71 14.69
N ILE A 378 -39.89 -0.92 13.86
CA ILE A 378 -41.25 -1.28 14.31
C ILE A 378 -41.23 -2.59 15.13
N LYS A 379 -40.36 -3.55 14.77
CA LYS A 379 -40.21 -4.83 15.50
C LYS A 379 -39.52 -4.72 16.86
N THR A 380 -39.06 -3.53 17.28
CA THR A 380 -38.59 -3.30 18.66
C THR A 380 -39.74 -3.07 19.65
N GLY A 381 -40.89 -2.56 19.17
CA GLY A 381 -42.04 -2.19 20.02
C GLY A 381 -41.91 -0.85 20.74
N GLU A 382 -40.82 -0.11 20.55
CA GLU A 382 -40.69 1.29 21.00
C GLU A 382 -41.51 2.24 20.11
N GLN A 383 -41.89 3.41 20.65
CA GLN A 383 -42.72 4.40 19.94
C GLN A 383 -41.93 5.34 19.00
N ASP A 384 -40.64 5.56 19.26
CA ASP A 384 -39.79 6.51 18.54
C ASP A 384 -39.04 5.80 17.39
N THR A 385 -39.79 5.43 16.34
CA THR A 385 -39.26 4.65 15.21
C THR A 385 -38.15 5.37 14.45
N ASP A 386 -38.13 6.70 14.47
CA ASP A 386 -37.19 7.50 13.69
C ASP A 386 -35.81 7.54 14.37
N ARG A 387 -35.78 7.79 15.69
CA ARG A 387 -34.54 7.65 16.50
C ARG A 387 -33.95 6.25 16.41
N ILE A 388 -34.81 5.22 16.39
CA ILE A 388 -34.38 3.83 16.29
C ILE A 388 -33.86 3.52 14.90
N SER A 389 -34.56 3.97 13.86
CA SER A 389 -34.11 3.82 12.47
C SER A 389 -32.74 4.48 12.26
N ARG A 390 -32.54 5.67 12.86
CA ARG A 390 -31.24 6.33 12.92
C ARG A 390 -30.18 5.44 13.57
N LYS A 391 -30.42 5.01 14.81
CA LYS A 391 -29.48 4.14 15.55
C LYS A 391 -29.14 2.85 14.81
N LEU A 392 -30.12 2.18 14.18
CA LEU A 392 -29.92 0.91 13.47
C LEU A 392 -28.93 1.04 12.30
N ILE A 393 -29.02 2.12 11.53
CA ILE A 393 -28.07 2.41 10.45
C ILE A 393 -26.72 2.88 11.03
N GLU A 394 -26.72 3.75 12.05
CA GLU A 394 -25.48 4.24 12.69
C GLU A 394 -24.62 3.12 13.30
N THR A 395 -25.23 2.04 13.80
CA THR A 395 -24.52 0.91 14.42
C THR A 395 -24.38 -0.32 13.50
N GLU A 396 -24.70 -0.20 12.20
CA GLU A 396 -24.73 -1.32 11.25
C GLU A 396 -25.47 -2.55 11.81
N ASP A 397 -26.68 -2.35 12.37
CA ASP A 397 -27.38 -3.39 13.14
C ASP A 397 -27.54 -4.69 12.36
N LYS A 398 -27.14 -5.81 12.99
CA LYS A 398 -27.11 -7.10 12.33
C LYS A 398 -28.47 -7.52 11.73
N LYS A 399 -29.61 -7.22 12.37
CA LYS A 399 -30.92 -7.59 11.81
C LYS A 399 -31.28 -6.75 10.59
N LEU A 400 -30.81 -5.50 10.53
CA LEU A 400 -30.92 -4.66 9.34
C LEU A 400 -30.03 -5.19 8.22
N VAL A 401 -28.75 -5.45 8.50
CA VAL A 401 -27.80 -6.02 7.52
C VAL A 401 -28.29 -7.38 7.00
N ASP A 402 -28.69 -8.30 7.88
CA ASP A 402 -29.25 -9.62 7.55
C ASP A 402 -30.58 -9.53 6.76
N LEU A 403 -31.26 -8.38 6.73
CA LEU A 403 -32.51 -8.15 6.00
C LEU A 403 -32.26 -7.49 4.65
N VAL A 404 -31.45 -6.43 4.60
CA VAL A 404 -31.02 -5.77 3.36
C VAL A 404 -30.22 -6.74 2.49
N ALA A 405 -29.34 -7.57 3.08
CA ALA A 405 -28.61 -8.60 2.34
C ALA A 405 -29.54 -9.62 1.65
N LYS A 406 -30.75 -9.90 2.18
CA LYS A 406 -31.72 -10.77 1.49
C LYS A 406 -32.30 -10.10 0.24
N ASP A 407 -32.47 -8.78 0.25
CA ASP A 407 -32.83 -8.01 -0.94
C ASP A 407 -31.68 -7.99 -1.96
N MET A 408 -30.43 -7.79 -1.51
CA MET A 408 -29.26 -7.84 -2.39
C MET A 408 -29.11 -9.23 -3.04
N ALA A 409 -29.27 -10.30 -2.27
CA ALA A 409 -29.20 -11.68 -2.77
C ALA A 409 -30.33 -12.01 -3.78
N ALA A 410 -31.50 -11.37 -3.65
CA ALA A 410 -32.58 -11.48 -4.62
C ALA A 410 -32.28 -10.69 -5.91
N ALA A 411 -31.75 -9.47 -5.80
CA ALA A 411 -31.30 -8.68 -6.95
C ALA A 411 -30.12 -9.32 -7.72
N LEU A 412 -29.34 -10.18 -7.06
CA LEU A 412 -28.25 -10.96 -7.67
C LEU A 412 -28.71 -12.28 -8.32
N ALA A 413 -30.01 -12.60 -8.31
CA ALA A 413 -30.52 -13.90 -8.75
C ALA A 413 -30.24 -14.20 -10.24
N ASP A 414 -30.31 -13.18 -11.11
CA ASP A 414 -30.21 -13.31 -12.57
C ASP A 414 -28.76 -13.36 -13.10
N TYR A 415 -27.75 -13.15 -12.25
CA TYR A 415 -26.35 -13.34 -12.65
C TYR A 415 -26.01 -14.83 -12.68
N ASP A 416 -25.30 -15.29 -13.72
CA ASP A 416 -24.65 -16.60 -13.71
C ASP A 416 -23.42 -16.62 -12.78
N ASP A 417 -22.81 -17.80 -12.61
CA ASP A 417 -21.68 -17.95 -11.68
C ASP A 417 -20.41 -17.22 -12.16
N GLU A 418 -20.23 -17.01 -13.47
CA GLU A 418 -19.16 -16.15 -14.00
C GLU A 418 -19.39 -14.67 -13.63
N GLY A 419 -20.63 -14.18 -13.73
CA GLY A 419 -21.01 -12.83 -13.38
C GLY A 419 -20.85 -12.54 -11.90
N LEU A 420 -21.28 -13.48 -11.04
CA LEU A 420 -21.02 -13.41 -9.60
C LEU A 420 -19.53 -13.40 -9.27
N ALA A 421 -18.72 -14.25 -9.93
CA ALA A 421 -17.27 -14.27 -9.74
C ALA A 421 -16.60 -12.97 -10.22
N SER A 422 -17.11 -12.34 -11.29
CA SER A 422 -16.66 -11.04 -11.79
C SER A 422 -17.04 -9.88 -10.86
N LEU A 423 -18.27 -9.84 -10.35
CA LEU A 423 -18.69 -8.86 -9.33
C LEU A 423 -17.84 -9.01 -8.05
N LEU A 424 -17.54 -10.24 -7.65
CA LEU A 424 -16.76 -10.51 -6.44
C LEU A 424 -15.28 -10.15 -6.59
N ALA A 425 -14.70 -10.33 -7.78
CA ALA A 425 -13.36 -9.83 -8.10
C ALA A 425 -13.29 -8.29 -8.06
N ASP A 426 -14.33 -7.59 -8.54
CA ASP A 426 -14.41 -6.13 -8.53
C ASP A 426 -14.62 -5.55 -7.12
N LYS A 427 -15.53 -6.16 -6.35
CA LYS A 427 -15.75 -5.88 -4.93
C LYS A 427 -14.44 -6.01 -4.15
N ARG A 428 -13.75 -7.15 -4.25
CA ARG A 428 -12.51 -7.39 -3.47
C ARG A 428 -11.35 -6.49 -3.89
N LEU A 429 -11.26 -6.17 -5.18
CA LEU A 429 -10.31 -5.16 -5.67
C LEU A 429 -10.65 -3.77 -5.14
N THR A 430 -11.93 -3.46 -4.90
CA THR A 430 -12.38 -2.22 -4.26
C THR A 430 -12.07 -2.22 -2.76
N ASP A 431 -12.30 -3.32 -2.04
CA ASP A 431 -11.82 -3.48 -0.64
C ASP A 431 -10.30 -3.22 -0.55
N TYR A 432 -9.52 -3.71 -1.52
CA TYR A 432 -8.08 -3.48 -1.60
C TYR A 432 -7.72 -2.02 -1.89
N LYS A 433 -8.39 -1.36 -2.84
CA LYS A 433 -8.24 0.09 -3.11
C LYS A 433 -8.54 0.93 -1.86
N ASP A 434 -9.59 0.58 -1.11
CA ASP A 434 -9.96 1.31 0.12
C ASP A 434 -9.00 1.01 1.28
N SER A 435 -8.52 -0.23 1.42
CA SER A 435 -7.44 -0.56 2.35
C SER A 435 -6.14 0.20 2.07
N LEU A 436 -5.86 0.54 0.81
CA LEU A 436 -4.71 1.37 0.44
C LEU A 436 -4.94 2.86 0.73
N ARG A 437 -6.18 3.35 0.56
CA ARG A 437 -6.57 4.74 0.88
C ARG A 437 -6.53 5.04 2.38
N MET A 438 -6.89 4.08 3.23
CA MET A 438 -6.90 4.23 4.70
C MET A 438 -5.51 4.19 5.37
N ARG A 439 -4.40 4.24 4.60
CA ARG A 439 -3.04 4.16 5.15
C ARG A 439 -2.56 5.54 5.64
N GLU A 440 -2.10 5.60 6.90
CA GLU A 440 -1.44 6.78 7.50
C GLU A 440 -0.03 7.07 6.92
N VAL A 441 0.45 6.19 6.04
CA VAL A 441 1.72 6.29 5.33
C VAL A 441 1.45 6.32 3.82
N TRP A 442 1.51 7.53 3.25
CA TRP A 442 1.33 7.81 1.82
C TRP A 442 2.61 7.64 0.99
N ASP A 443 3.78 7.60 1.66
CA ASP A 443 5.11 7.57 1.06
C ASP A 443 5.43 6.16 0.52
N THR A 444 4.80 5.79 -0.58
CA THR A 444 4.79 4.43 -1.16
C THR A 444 4.75 4.49 -2.69
N GLN A 445 5.90 4.70 -3.33
CA GLN A 445 6.05 4.77 -4.80
C GLN A 445 5.94 3.38 -5.49
N ALA A 446 5.13 2.46 -4.96
CA ALA A 446 5.02 1.07 -5.38
C ALA A 446 4.15 0.90 -6.64
N THR A 447 4.63 1.43 -7.77
CA THR A 447 3.90 1.52 -9.05
C THR A 447 3.43 0.18 -9.60
N GLY A 448 4.12 -0.94 -9.33
CA GLY A 448 3.67 -2.29 -9.71
C GLY A 448 2.31 -2.68 -9.10
N THR A 449 2.00 -2.22 -7.89
CA THR A 449 0.67 -2.36 -7.27
C THR A 449 -0.39 -1.54 -8.01
N THR A 450 -0.05 -0.32 -8.44
CA THR A 450 -0.95 0.54 -9.23
C THR A 450 -1.25 -0.07 -10.60
N VAL A 451 -0.24 -0.63 -11.26
CA VAL A 451 -0.40 -1.38 -12.53
C VAL A 451 -1.35 -2.56 -12.35
N TRP A 452 -1.15 -3.37 -11.29
CA TRP A 452 -2.05 -4.49 -10.99
C TRP A 452 -3.50 -4.01 -10.83
N ILE A 453 -3.73 -2.92 -10.09
CA ILE A 453 -5.08 -2.37 -9.86
C ILE A 453 -5.71 -1.90 -11.18
N ILE A 454 -5.01 -1.10 -11.98
CA ILE A 454 -5.51 -0.59 -13.27
C ILE A 454 -5.90 -1.75 -14.21
N GLU A 455 -5.04 -2.76 -14.30
CA GLU A 455 -5.25 -3.92 -15.18
C GLU A 455 -6.37 -4.85 -14.67
N ARG A 456 -6.56 -4.99 -13.35
CA ARG A 456 -7.72 -5.72 -12.80
C ARG A 456 -9.01 -4.94 -12.95
N ASP A 457 -9.03 -3.62 -12.71
CA ASP A 457 -10.19 -2.75 -12.98
C ASP A 457 -10.61 -2.83 -14.46
N ARG A 458 -9.64 -2.85 -15.38
CA ARG A 458 -9.88 -3.00 -16.82
C ARG A 458 -10.53 -4.34 -17.15
N VAL A 459 -9.98 -5.45 -16.63
CA VAL A 459 -10.50 -6.81 -16.89
C VAL A 459 -11.87 -7.04 -16.25
N ASN A 460 -12.07 -6.60 -15.01
CA ASN A 460 -13.35 -6.72 -14.31
C ASN A 460 -14.44 -5.94 -15.06
N ARG A 461 -14.18 -4.69 -15.45
CA ARG A 461 -15.13 -3.87 -16.23
C ARG A 461 -15.47 -4.50 -17.59
N GLN A 462 -14.49 -5.08 -18.28
CA GLN A 462 -14.74 -5.82 -19.53
C GLN A 462 -15.57 -7.08 -19.32
N ALA A 463 -15.32 -7.84 -18.23
CA ALA A 463 -16.08 -9.04 -17.89
C ALA A 463 -17.51 -8.75 -17.41
N LEU A 464 -17.73 -7.57 -16.79
CA LEU A 464 -19.03 -7.12 -16.29
C LEU A 464 -19.92 -6.46 -17.35
N ALA A 465 -19.35 -5.88 -18.41
CA ALA A 465 -20.09 -5.18 -19.48
C ALA A 465 -21.05 -6.07 -20.32
N ARG A 466 -21.14 -7.38 -20.04
CA ARG A 466 -22.10 -8.33 -20.62
C ARG A 466 -23.32 -8.63 -19.72
N TYR A 467 -23.35 -8.09 -18.50
CA TYR A 467 -24.44 -8.25 -17.54
C TYR A 467 -25.18 -6.93 -17.32
N PRO A 468 -26.40 -6.95 -16.74
CA PRO A 468 -27.05 -5.74 -16.24
C PRO A 468 -26.19 -5.03 -15.17
N ASP A 469 -26.43 -3.74 -14.97
CA ASP A 469 -25.82 -3.03 -13.84
C ASP A 469 -26.41 -3.51 -12.51
N VAL A 470 -25.56 -3.75 -11.52
CA VAL A 470 -25.95 -4.32 -10.23
C VAL A 470 -26.76 -3.33 -9.38
N LEU A 471 -26.52 -2.01 -9.53
CA LEU A 471 -27.25 -0.97 -8.82
C LEU A 471 -28.64 -0.76 -9.45
N GLU A 472 -28.76 -0.87 -10.78
CA GLU A 472 -30.03 -0.94 -11.50
C GLU A 472 -30.87 -2.17 -11.07
N GLN A 473 -30.26 -3.35 -10.96
CA GLN A 473 -30.95 -4.55 -10.47
C GLN A 473 -31.45 -4.40 -9.02
N ILE A 474 -30.63 -3.85 -8.12
CA ILE A 474 -31.05 -3.59 -6.73
C ILE A 474 -32.19 -2.55 -6.69
N ALA A 475 -32.16 -1.54 -7.57
CA ALA A 475 -33.26 -0.58 -7.71
C ALA A 475 -34.54 -1.24 -8.25
N THR A 476 -34.44 -2.14 -9.23
CA THR A 476 -35.59 -2.86 -9.81
C THR A 476 -36.26 -3.78 -8.78
N HIS A 477 -35.47 -4.52 -8.00
CA HIS A 477 -35.96 -5.30 -6.86
C HIS A 477 -36.69 -4.41 -5.84
N TYR A 478 -36.10 -3.29 -5.44
CA TYR A 478 -36.75 -2.38 -4.50
C TYR A 478 -37.98 -1.68 -5.06
N ALA A 479 -38.04 -1.36 -6.37
CA ALA A 479 -39.24 -0.84 -7.01
C ALA A 479 -40.42 -1.83 -6.89
N ALA A 480 -40.18 -3.13 -7.08
CA ALA A 480 -41.19 -4.16 -6.88
C ALA A 480 -41.64 -4.27 -5.40
N VAL A 481 -40.69 -4.32 -4.46
CA VAL A 481 -40.98 -4.37 -3.00
C VAL A 481 -41.79 -3.16 -2.54
N LEU A 482 -41.44 -1.95 -3.01
CA LEU A 482 -42.17 -0.72 -2.68
C LEU A 482 -43.56 -0.70 -3.32
N ALA A 483 -43.71 -1.15 -4.57
CA ALA A 483 -45.00 -1.26 -5.23
C ALA A 483 -45.96 -2.24 -4.52
N ASP A 484 -45.45 -3.36 -4.00
CA ASP A 484 -46.26 -4.29 -3.19
C ASP A 484 -46.71 -3.68 -1.86
N VAL A 485 -45.84 -2.93 -1.18
CA VAL A 485 -46.22 -2.19 0.04
C VAL A 485 -47.29 -1.14 -0.27
N MET A 486 -47.18 -0.42 -1.39
CA MET A 486 -48.21 0.54 -1.81
C MET A 486 -49.53 -0.15 -2.16
N ARG A 487 -49.50 -1.31 -2.84
CA ARG A 487 -50.70 -2.12 -3.16
C ARG A 487 -51.35 -2.74 -1.93
N ALA A 488 -50.60 -2.96 -0.84
CA ALA A 488 -51.12 -3.48 0.43
C ALA A 488 -51.65 -2.38 1.38
N ALA A 489 -51.46 -1.11 1.04
CA ALA A 489 -51.88 0.05 1.83
C ALA A 489 -53.05 0.85 1.22
N ALA A 490 -53.55 0.41 0.05
CA ALA A 490 -54.64 1.02 -0.72
C ALA A 490 -55.89 0.12 -0.74
#